data_AF-A0A0G9MYR9-F1
#
_entry.id   AF-A0A0G9MYR9-F1
#
_cell.length_a   1.000
_cell.length_b   1.000
_cell.length_c   1.000
_cell.angle_alpha   90.00
_cell.angle_beta   90.00
_cell.angle_gamma   90.00
#
_symmetry.space_group_name_H-M   'P 1'
#
loop_
_entity.id
_entity.type
_entity.pdbx_description
1 polymer ?
#
loop_
_entity_poly.entity_id
_entity_poly.type
_entity_poly.pdbx_seq_one_letter_code
_entity_poly.pdbx_strand_id
1 'polypeptide(L)'
;MADVSVGAFLSAGIDSGALVGLMCDAGQSAIERVTLSFAEYRGTAADESPLAERVALTYGTRHTTRVVTAEEFTDDLPAIIAAMDQPSIDGINTWFVSKAARELGLKVAISGVGGDELMGGYPSFRDVPRWVKTLAAPAAVPLLGTAIRRGVMLVGAPALRRQPEGRRHARIRGTFPALGSFAGA
;
A
#
# COMPACT_ATOMS: atom_id res chain seq x y z
N MET A 1 -10.91 18.44 -19.66
CA MET A 1 -10.49 19.65 -18.91
C MET A 1 -11.29 19.67 -17.62
N ALA A 2 -10.62 19.87 -16.48
CA ALA A 2 -11.29 20.15 -15.22
C ALA A 2 -11.24 21.67 -14.99
N ASP A 3 -12.34 22.27 -14.55
CA ASP A 3 -12.39 23.72 -14.20
C ASP A 3 -11.71 24.04 -12.85
N VAL A 4 -11.00 23.07 -12.27
CA VAL A 4 -10.37 23.16 -10.95
C VAL A 4 -8.92 22.66 -11.02
N SER A 5 -8.08 23.13 -10.11
CA SER A 5 -6.71 22.62 -9.95
C SER A 5 -6.73 21.11 -9.72
N VAL A 6 -5.96 20.39 -10.54
CA VAL A 6 -5.85 18.93 -10.47
C VAL A 6 -4.58 18.56 -9.71
N GLY A 7 -4.76 17.75 -8.68
CA GLY A 7 -3.68 17.11 -7.94
C GLY A 7 -3.18 15.85 -8.63
N ALA A 8 -1.93 15.47 -8.38
CA ALA A 8 -1.43 14.14 -8.67
C ALA A 8 -0.66 13.59 -7.45
N PHE A 9 -0.96 12.36 -7.06
CA PHE A 9 -0.18 11.70 -6.00
C PHE A 9 1.10 11.15 -6.62
N LEU A 10 2.23 11.57 -6.05
CA LEU A 10 3.55 11.14 -6.49
C LEU A 10 4.20 10.31 -5.39
N SER A 11 4.66 9.12 -5.76
CA SER A 11 5.52 8.27 -4.95
C SER A 11 6.89 8.15 -5.62
N ALA A 12 7.83 7.47 -4.98
CA ALA A 12 9.09 7.09 -5.60
C ALA A 12 8.93 6.01 -6.70
N GLY A 13 7.71 5.53 -6.95
CA GLY A 13 7.38 4.47 -7.89
C GLY A 13 7.37 4.92 -9.35
N ILE A 14 7.55 3.94 -10.24
CA ILE A 14 7.53 4.15 -11.69
C ILE A 14 6.13 4.56 -12.18
N ASP A 15 5.08 3.97 -11.61
CA ASP A 15 3.70 4.17 -12.06
C ASP A 15 3.23 5.62 -11.90
N SER A 16 3.45 6.21 -10.71
CA SER A 16 3.06 7.59 -10.42
C SER A 16 3.94 8.59 -11.20
N GLY A 17 5.23 8.27 -11.39
CA GLY A 17 6.13 9.06 -12.24
C GLY A 17 5.76 9.05 -13.71
N ALA A 18 5.34 7.89 -14.25
CA ALA A 18 4.90 7.75 -15.63
C ALA A 18 3.57 8.46 -15.87
N LEU A 19 2.61 8.33 -14.94
CA LEU A 19 1.34 9.04 -14.99
C LEU A 19 1.56 10.56 -15.07
N VAL A 20 2.41 11.09 -14.18
CA VAL A 20 2.76 12.51 -14.16
C VAL A 20 3.42 12.95 -15.46
N GLY A 21 4.35 12.15 -16.00
CA GLY A 21 5.00 12.43 -17.28
C GLY A 21 3.99 12.52 -18.42
N LEU A 22 3.06 11.56 -18.51
CA LEU A 22 1.99 11.56 -19.50
C LEU A 22 1.06 12.77 -19.37
N MET A 23 0.75 13.21 -18.13
CA MET A 23 -0.03 14.42 -17.93
C MET A 23 0.71 15.65 -18.47
N CYS A 24 2.02 15.76 -18.21
CA CYS A 24 2.85 16.84 -18.74
C CYS A 24 2.94 16.81 -20.28
N ASP A 25 3.14 15.64 -20.88
CA ASP A 25 3.17 15.46 -22.35
C ASP A 25 1.82 15.80 -23.00
N ALA A 26 0.71 15.55 -22.29
CA ALA A 26 -0.64 15.97 -22.68
C ALA A 26 -0.90 17.48 -22.49
N GLY A 27 0.13 18.27 -22.16
CA GLY A 27 0.07 19.72 -22.02
C GLY A 27 -0.45 20.23 -20.67
N GLN A 28 -0.58 19.37 -19.66
CA GLN A 28 -0.95 19.80 -18.31
C GLN A 28 0.26 20.37 -17.57
N SER A 29 0.25 21.69 -17.35
CA SER A 29 1.33 22.42 -16.66
C SER A 29 0.96 22.85 -15.24
N ALA A 30 -0.33 22.91 -14.89
CA ALA A 30 -0.84 23.33 -13.59
C ALA A 30 -1.18 22.14 -12.68
N ILE A 31 -0.25 21.18 -12.56
CA ILE A 31 -0.42 20.00 -11.71
C ILE A 31 0.27 20.26 -10.36
N GLU A 32 -0.51 20.15 -9.28
CA GLU A 32 0.03 20.13 -7.92
C GLU A 32 0.32 18.69 -7.52
N ARG A 33 1.59 18.37 -7.29
CA ARG A 33 1.98 17.01 -6.90
C ARG A 33 2.13 16.90 -5.41
N VAL A 34 1.59 15.83 -4.83
CA VAL A 34 1.66 15.60 -3.40
C VAL A 34 2.39 14.29 -3.14
N THR A 35 3.44 14.35 -2.34
CA THR A 35 4.10 13.17 -1.76
C THR A 35 3.86 13.17 -0.25
N LEU A 36 3.53 12.00 0.29
CA LEU A 36 3.55 11.78 1.73
C LEU A 36 4.94 11.36 2.19
N SER A 37 5.35 11.89 3.33
CA SER A 37 6.51 11.43 4.10
C SER A 37 6.08 11.21 5.54
N PHE A 38 6.72 10.28 6.24
CA PHE A 38 6.50 10.07 7.67
C PHE A 38 7.74 10.52 8.43
N ALA A 39 7.53 11.28 9.50
CA ALA A 39 8.61 11.84 10.32
C ALA A 39 9.57 10.75 10.84
N GLU A 40 9.03 9.58 11.16
CA GLU A 40 9.74 8.42 11.70
C GLU A 40 10.69 7.79 10.67
N TYR A 41 10.37 7.91 9.38
CA TYR A 41 11.21 7.38 8.30
C TYR A 41 12.21 8.40 7.77
N ARG A 42 12.07 9.70 8.07
CA ARG A 42 12.93 10.74 7.49
C ARG A 42 14.42 10.45 7.70
N GLY A 43 15.17 10.52 6.60
CA GLY A 43 16.61 10.27 6.62
C GLY A 43 17.01 8.79 6.78
N THR A 44 16.04 7.87 6.80
CA THR A 44 16.30 6.43 6.76
C THR A 44 16.20 5.91 5.32
N ALA A 45 16.62 4.67 5.08
CA ALA A 45 16.46 4.00 3.78
C ALA A 45 14.99 3.77 3.38
N ALA A 46 14.05 3.90 4.33
CA ALA A 46 12.61 3.81 4.08
C ALA A 46 11.97 5.17 3.72
N ASP A 47 12.74 6.26 3.72
CA ASP A 47 12.27 7.57 3.26
C ASP A 47 12.25 7.62 1.73
N GLU A 48 11.07 7.47 1.15
CA GLU A 48 10.87 7.59 -0.30
C GLU A 48 10.77 9.04 -0.78
N SER A 49 10.57 10.00 0.13
CA SER A 49 10.32 11.39 -0.24
C SER A 49 11.44 12.06 -1.04
N PRO A 50 12.74 11.84 -0.76
CA PRO A 50 13.81 12.45 -1.56
C PRO A 50 13.87 11.90 -3.00
N LEU A 51 13.42 10.67 -3.22
CA LEU A 51 13.34 10.10 -4.56
C LEU A 51 12.14 10.68 -5.31
N ALA A 52 10.98 10.78 -4.66
CA ALA A 52 9.81 11.43 -5.25
C ALA A 52 10.05 12.91 -5.60
N GLU A 53 10.75 13.66 -4.74
CA GLU A 53 11.13 15.05 -5.00
C GLU A 53 12.02 15.18 -6.25
N ARG A 54 12.97 14.26 -6.46
CA ARG A 54 13.80 14.22 -7.67
C ARG A 54 12.98 13.94 -8.94
N VAL A 55 11.99 13.06 -8.85
CA VAL A 55 11.06 12.80 -9.96
C VAL A 55 10.24 14.05 -10.25
N ALA A 56 9.74 14.74 -9.22
CA ALA A 56 8.97 15.97 -9.39
C ALA A 56 9.79 17.08 -10.08
N LEU A 57 11.06 17.24 -9.71
CA LEU A 57 11.98 18.21 -10.31
C LEU A 57 12.20 17.96 -11.80
N THR A 58 12.22 16.70 -12.23
CA THR A 58 12.42 16.33 -13.64
C THR A 58 11.34 16.92 -14.55
N TYR A 59 10.13 17.10 -14.02
CA TYR A 59 8.98 17.60 -14.76
C TYR A 59 8.62 19.07 -14.47
N GLY A 60 9.47 19.81 -13.74
CA GLY A 60 9.38 21.27 -13.57
C GLY A 60 8.04 21.80 -13.03
N THR A 61 7.35 21.04 -12.17
CA THR A 61 5.99 21.34 -11.70
C THR A 61 5.96 21.54 -10.19
N ARG A 62 4.90 22.17 -9.70
CA ARG A 62 4.70 22.39 -8.26
C ARG A 62 4.58 21.06 -7.53
N HIS A 63 5.33 20.95 -6.45
CA HIS A 63 5.42 19.75 -5.65
C HIS A 63 5.43 20.08 -4.16
N THR A 64 4.63 19.35 -3.40
CA THR A 64 4.52 19.47 -1.96
C THR A 64 4.77 18.12 -1.30
N THR A 65 5.76 18.06 -0.43
CA THR A 65 5.99 16.94 0.48
C THR A 65 5.27 17.21 1.80
N ARG A 66 4.21 16.44 2.11
CA ARG A 66 3.48 16.53 3.38
C ARG A 66 4.02 15.49 4.35
N VAL A 67 4.54 15.97 5.48
CA VAL A 67 5.10 15.11 6.54
C VAL A 67 4.02 14.79 7.55
N VAL A 68 3.79 13.52 7.82
CA VAL A 68 2.90 13.01 8.88
C VAL A 68 3.75 12.66 10.11
N THR A 69 3.30 13.06 11.31
CA THR A 69 3.97 12.74 12.58
C THR A 69 3.26 11.57 13.29
N ALA A 70 3.96 10.86 14.18
CA ALA A 70 3.32 9.83 15.03
C ALA A 70 2.15 10.36 15.88
N GLU A 71 2.21 11.62 16.31
CA GLU A 71 1.12 12.26 17.07
C GLU A 71 -0.11 12.44 16.18
N GLU A 72 0.06 13.07 15.00
CA GLU A 72 -1.01 13.20 14.00
C GLU A 72 -1.58 11.84 13.62
N PHE A 73 -0.71 10.84 13.43
CA PHE A 73 -1.14 9.48 13.13
C PHE A 73 -2.03 8.89 14.22
N THR A 74 -1.64 9.07 15.49
CA THR A 74 -2.37 8.53 16.64
C THR A 74 -3.72 9.21 16.79
N ASP A 75 -3.76 10.53 16.59
CA ASP A 75 -4.97 11.35 16.70
C ASP A 75 -5.98 11.07 15.58
N ASP A 76 -5.49 10.85 14.36
CA ASP A 76 -6.32 10.57 13.19
C ASP A 76 -6.76 9.10 13.09
N LEU A 77 -6.08 8.17 13.78
CA LEU A 77 -6.35 6.73 13.67
C LEU A 77 -7.83 6.35 13.86
N PRO A 78 -8.59 6.91 14.83
CA PRO A 78 -10.02 6.63 14.95
C PRO A 78 -10.82 7.08 13.73
N ALA A 79 -10.49 8.25 13.14
CA ALA A 79 -11.16 8.77 11.96
C ALA A 79 -10.81 7.97 10.70
N ILE A 80 -9.56 7.50 10.59
CA ILE A 80 -9.10 6.61 9.53
C ILE A 80 -9.89 5.31 9.54
N ILE A 81 -9.99 4.66 10.70
CA ILE A 81 -10.75 3.41 10.85
C ILE A 81 -12.23 3.64 10.56
N ALA A 82 -12.82 4.74 11.03
CA ALA A 82 -14.23 5.06 10.77
C ALA A 82 -14.51 5.35 9.28
N ALA A 83 -13.52 5.80 8.52
CA ALA A 83 -13.63 6.05 7.09
C ALA A 83 -13.49 4.77 6.23
N MET A 84 -13.17 3.62 6.83
CA MET A 84 -12.98 2.35 6.15
C MET A 84 -14.05 1.34 6.53
N ASP A 85 -14.65 0.69 5.53
CA ASP A 85 -15.51 -0.48 5.77
C ASP A 85 -14.70 -1.69 6.26
N GLN A 86 -13.46 -1.82 5.77
CA GLN A 86 -12.51 -2.86 6.17
C GLN A 86 -11.12 -2.26 6.37
N PRO A 87 -10.46 -2.50 7.52
CA PRO A 87 -9.10 -2.02 7.74
C PRO A 87 -8.13 -2.58 6.71
N SER A 88 -7.37 -1.71 6.07
CA SER A 88 -6.28 -2.07 5.15
C SER A 88 -5.09 -1.14 5.34
N ILE A 89 -3.89 -1.66 5.10
CA ILE A 89 -2.65 -0.88 5.21
C ILE A 89 -2.62 0.21 4.13
N ASP A 90 -3.01 -0.13 2.89
CA ASP A 90 -3.06 0.83 1.78
C ASP A 90 -4.10 1.93 1.99
N GLY A 91 -5.18 1.62 2.70
CA GLY A 91 -6.19 2.60 3.07
C GLY A 91 -5.64 3.71 3.96
N ILE A 92 -4.71 3.39 4.87
CA ILE A 92 -4.14 4.38 5.80
C ILE A 92 -3.35 5.42 5.01
N ASN A 93 -2.48 4.95 4.10
CA ASN A 93 -1.72 5.82 3.20
C ASN A 93 -2.65 6.67 2.31
N THR A 94 -3.70 6.04 1.77
CA THR A 94 -4.70 6.72 0.93
C THR A 94 -5.46 7.80 1.70
N TRP A 95 -5.75 7.58 2.98
CA TRP A 95 -6.43 8.55 3.83
C TRP A 95 -5.54 9.78 4.07
N PHE A 96 -4.27 9.59 4.45
CA PHE A 96 -3.35 10.72 4.68
C PHE A 96 -3.09 11.54 3.43
N VAL A 97 -2.96 10.91 2.26
CA VAL A 97 -2.68 11.65 1.01
C VAL A 97 -3.91 12.42 0.58
N SER A 98 -5.10 11.88 0.86
CA SER A 98 -6.38 12.58 0.65
C SER A 98 -6.55 13.76 1.60
N LYS A 99 -6.16 13.60 2.88
CA LYS A 99 -6.11 14.71 3.86
C LYS A 99 -5.16 15.80 3.39
N ALA A 100 -3.95 15.44 2.99
CA ALA A 100 -2.95 16.38 2.45
C ALA A 100 -3.46 17.13 1.22
N ALA A 101 -4.10 16.43 0.28
CA ALA A 101 -4.71 17.04 -0.90
C ALA A 101 -5.81 18.05 -0.52
N ARG A 102 -6.64 17.69 0.47
CA ARG A 102 -7.71 18.56 0.99
C ARG A 102 -7.14 19.81 1.69
N GLU A 103 -6.09 19.66 2.48
CA GLU A 103 -5.37 20.77 3.13
C GLU A 103 -4.77 21.76 2.11
N LEU A 104 -4.33 21.25 0.95
CA LEU A 104 -3.85 22.05 -0.18
C LEU A 104 -4.96 22.65 -1.05
N GLY A 105 -6.23 22.43 -0.70
CA GLY A 105 -7.39 22.94 -1.43
C GLY A 105 -7.68 22.20 -2.75
N LEU A 106 -7.08 21.03 -2.97
CA LEU A 106 -7.32 20.21 -4.16
C LEU A 106 -8.67 19.52 -4.02
N LYS A 107 -9.49 19.64 -5.07
CA LYS A 107 -10.81 18.98 -5.14
C LYS A 107 -10.76 17.67 -5.93
N VAL A 108 -9.77 17.54 -6.80
CA VAL A 108 -9.57 16.38 -7.66
C VAL A 108 -8.09 16.01 -7.60
N ALA A 109 -7.80 14.73 -7.43
CA ALA A 109 -6.45 14.20 -7.51
C ALA A 109 -6.44 12.88 -8.29
N ILE A 110 -5.38 12.62 -9.04
CA ILE A 110 -5.15 11.36 -9.75
C ILE A 110 -4.09 10.57 -9.00
N SER A 111 -4.32 9.27 -8.80
CA SER A 111 -3.35 8.35 -8.22
C SER A 111 -2.92 7.29 -9.23
N GLY A 112 -1.72 6.75 -9.05
CA GLY A 112 -1.22 5.58 -9.79
C GLY A 112 -1.58 4.24 -9.14
N VAL A 113 -2.49 4.21 -8.17
CA VAL A 113 -2.91 2.96 -7.51
C VAL A 113 -3.59 2.06 -8.55
N GLY A 114 -3.24 0.77 -8.57
CA GLY A 114 -3.75 -0.17 -9.58
C GLY A 114 -2.76 -0.48 -10.72
N GLY A 115 -1.66 0.27 -10.84
CA GLY A 115 -0.68 0.08 -11.91
C GLY A 115 0.01 -1.28 -11.84
N ASP A 116 0.47 -1.65 -10.66
CA ASP A 116 1.09 -2.95 -10.39
C ASP A 116 0.14 -4.14 -10.66
N GLU A 117 -1.17 -3.99 -10.40
CA GLU A 117 -2.17 -5.03 -10.68
C GLU A 117 -2.41 -5.21 -12.16
N LEU A 118 -2.47 -4.09 -12.91
CA LEU A 118 -2.66 -4.11 -14.37
C LEU A 118 -1.41 -4.62 -15.11
N MET A 119 -0.23 -4.28 -14.60
CA MET A 119 1.05 -4.54 -15.26
C MET A 119 1.83 -5.73 -14.67
N GLY A 120 1.33 -6.35 -13.60
CA GLY A 120 1.98 -7.47 -12.93
C GLY A 120 3.25 -7.07 -12.18
N GLY A 121 3.31 -5.86 -11.64
CA GLY A 121 4.51 -5.25 -11.05
C GLY A 121 4.93 -5.86 -9.71
N TYR A 122 4.01 -6.50 -8.98
CA TYR A 122 4.35 -7.15 -7.73
C TYR A 122 5.27 -8.37 -7.92
N PRO A 123 6.34 -8.53 -7.11
CA PRO A 123 7.19 -9.72 -7.13
C PRO A 123 6.40 -11.04 -6.95
N SER A 124 5.26 -10.97 -6.26
CA SER A 124 4.34 -12.10 -6.05
C SER A 124 3.82 -12.70 -7.37
N PHE A 125 3.62 -11.91 -8.43
CA PHE A 125 3.24 -12.42 -9.75
C PHE A 125 4.28 -13.36 -10.36
N ARG A 126 5.55 -13.24 -9.95
CA ARG A 126 6.65 -14.12 -10.36
C ARG A 126 6.92 -15.21 -9.32
N ASP A 127 6.93 -14.86 -8.05
CA ASP A 127 7.41 -15.74 -6.98
C ASP A 127 6.37 -16.77 -6.58
N VAL A 128 5.08 -16.41 -6.52
CA VAL A 128 4.02 -17.34 -6.16
C VAL A 128 3.91 -18.49 -7.18
N PRO A 129 3.85 -18.25 -8.51
CA PRO A 129 3.87 -19.35 -9.48
C PRO A 129 5.14 -20.20 -9.41
N ARG A 130 6.29 -19.60 -9.12
CA ARG A 130 7.56 -20.32 -8.93
C ARG A 130 7.49 -21.25 -7.73
N TRP A 131 7.03 -20.75 -6.58
CA TRP A 131 6.89 -21.55 -5.35
C TRP A 131 5.86 -22.66 -5.52
N VAL A 132 4.74 -22.38 -6.17
CA VAL A 132 3.73 -23.40 -6.49
C VAL A 132 4.35 -24.50 -7.35
N LYS A 133 5.11 -24.15 -8.39
CA LYS A 133 5.80 -25.15 -9.24
C LYS A 133 6.84 -25.96 -8.47
N THR A 134 7.67 -25.33 -7.64
CA THR A 134 8.72 -26.02 -6.89
C THR A 134 8.16 -26.90 -5.77
N LEU A 135 7.06 -26.48 -5.14
CA LEU A 135 6.44 -27.21 -4.03
C LEU A 135 5.40 -28.24 -4.50
N ALA A 136 4.86 -28.13 -5.72
CA ALA A 136 3.86 -29.07 -6.25
C ALA A 136 4.39 -30.50 -6.41
N ALA A 137 5.63 -30.68 -6.89
CA ALA A 137 6.21 -32.00 -7.10
C ALA A 137 6.38 -32.82 -5.80
N PRO A 138 6.95 -32.28 -4.71
CA PRO A 138 7.01 -32.99 -3.43
C PRO A 138 5.67 -33.05 -2.69
N ALA A 139 4.71 -32.16 -2.99
CA ALA A 139 3.35 -32.22 -2.43
C ALA A 139 2.46 -33.29 -3.05
N ALA A 140 2.79 -33.80 -4.25
CA ALA A 140 2.07 -34.87 -4.92
C ALA A 140 2.32 -36.26 -4.32
N VAL A 141 3.33 -36.41 -3.46
CA VAL A 141 3.61 -37.66 -2.74
C VAL A 141 2.75 -37.71 -1.46
N PRO A 142 1.85 -38.70 -1.30
CA PRO A 142 1.04 -38.86 -0.09
C PRO A 142 1.94 -38.94 1.16
N LEU A 143 1.50 -38.37 2.30
CA LEU A 143 2.27 -38.12 3.53
C LEU A 143 3.32 -37.00 3.47
N LEU A 144 4.13 -36.92 2.40
CA LEU A 144 5.14 -35.85 2.27
C LEU A 144 4.48 -34.48 2.05
N GLY A 145 3.43 -34.42 1.23
CA GLY A 145 2.64 -33.21 1.06
C GLY A 145 1.96 -32.74 2.35
N THR A 146 1.48 -33.67 3.17
CA THR A 146 0.87 -33.35 4.49
C THR A 146 1.93 -32.85 5.48
N ALA A 147 3.14 -33.42 5.46
CA ALA A 147 4.26 -32.99 6.29
C ALA A 147 4.78 -31.60 5.89
N ILE A 148 4.92 -31.32 4.59
CA ILE A 148 5.32 -30.00 4.08
C ILE A 148 4.25 -28.95 4.43
N ARG A 149 2.96 -29.25 4.23
CA ARG A 149 1.87 -28.32 4.57
C ARG A 149 1.83 -27.99 6.06
N ARG A 150 2.04 -29.00 6.92
CA ARG A 150 2.18 -28.82 8.38
C ARG A 150 3.44 -28.04 8.75
N GLY A 151 4.56 -28.31 8.08
CA GLY A 151 5.83 -27.60 8.28
C GLY A 151 5.75 -26.12 7.89
N VAL A 152 5.17 -25.80 6.73
CA VAL A 152 4.94 -24.42 6.28
C VAL A 152 3.99 -23.68 7.24
N MET A 153 2.93 -24.33 7.75
CA MET A 153 2.07 -23.72 8.76
C MET A 153 2.80 -23.51 10.10
N LEU A 154 3.63 -24.46 10.55
CA LEU A 154 4.38 -24.37 11.81
C LEU A 154 5.55 -23.37 11.77
N VAL A 155 6.19 -23.20 10.60
CA VAL A 155 7.30 -22.25 10.38
C VAL A 155 6.76 -20.86 9.99
N GLY A 156 5.64 -20.79 9.26
CA GLY A 156 4.96 -19.55 8.89
C GLY A 156 4.21 -18.90 10.06
N ALA A 157 3.62 -19.69 10.97
CA ALA A 157 2.92 -19.19 12.16
C ALA A 157 3.77 -18.28 13.07
N PRO A 158 5.05 -18.58 13.38
CA PRO A 158 5.91 -17.68 14.13
C PRO A 158 6.42 -16.48 13.31
N ALA A 159 6.51 -16.56 11.99
CA ALA A 159 6.84 -15.43 11.13
C ALA A 159 5.69 -14.39 11.07
N LEU A 160 4.43 -14.86 11.00
CA LEU A 160 3.23 -14.02 11.16
C LEU A 160 3.11 -13.41 12.57
N ARG A 161 3.66 -14.06 13.61
CA ARG A 161 3.71 -13.53 14.99
C ARG A 161 4.85 -12.55 15.26
N ARG A 162 5.79 -12.38 14.34
CA ARG A 162 6.95 -11.49 14.48
C ARG A 162 6.76 -10.11 13.82
N GLN A 163 5.63 -9.86 13.16
CA GLN A 163 5.22 -8.48 12.90
C GLN A 163 4.81 -7.79 14.22
N PRO A 164 5.23 -6.55 14.49
CA PRO A 164 4.96 -5.83 15.76
C PRO A 164 3.47 -5.66 16.07
N GLU A 165 2.59 -5.86 15.10
CA GLU A 165 1.13 -5.66 15.21
C GLU A 165 0.35 -6.88 15.75
N GLY A 166 1.00 -8.04 15.88
CA GLY A 166 0.36 -9.27 16.35
C GLY A 166 0.06 -9.33 17.86
N ARG A 167 0.53 -8.36 18.66
CA ARG A 167 0.35 -8.37 20.12
C ARG A 167 -0.89 -7.66 20.64
N ARG A 168 -1.61 -6.87 19.83
CA ARG A 168 -2.87 -6.22 20.27
C ARG A 168 -4.15 -6.93 19.81
N HIS A 169 -4.09 -7.79 18.79
CA HIS A 169 -5.27 -8.54 18.31
C HIS A 169 -5.62 -9.78 19.15
N ALA A 170 -4.77 -10.20 20.10
CA ALA A 170 -5.08 -11.35 20.96
C ALA A 170 -6.16 -11.07 22.04
N ARG A 171 -6.67 -9.83 22.15
CA ARG A 171 -7.71 -9.45 23.12
C ARG A 171 -9.08 -9.15 22.49
N ILE A 172 -9.26 -9.40 21.20
CA ILE A 172 -10.58 -9.37 20.53
C ILE A 172 -10.87 -10.78 19.99
N ARG A 173 -10.84 -11.77 20.89
CA ARG A 173 -11.20 -13.17 20.58
C ARG A 173 -12.44 -13.59 21.36
N GLY A 174 -13.41 -12.68 21.42
CA GLY A 174 -14.63 -12.84 22.20
C GLY A 174 -15.86 -12.29 21.49
N THR A 175 -15.97 -12.43 20.16
CA THR A 175 -17.24 -12.32 19.41
C THR A 175 -16.95 -12.55 17.94
N PHE A 176 -17.24 -13.74 17.42
CA PHE A 176 -17.66 -14.05 16.04
C PHE A 176 -17.59 -15.59 15.85
N PRO A 177 -18.68 -16.32 16.14
CA PRO A 177 -18.84 -17.70 15.73
C PRO A 177 -19.62 -17.73 14.41
N ALA A 178 -18.94 -17.69 13.27
CA ALA A 178 -19.53 -18.10 11.98
C ALA A 178 -18.44 -18.12 10.92
N LEU A 179 -17.96 -19.32 10.58
CA LEU A 179 -17.52 -19.74 9.24
C LEU A 179 -17.07 -21.20 9.34
N GLY A 180 -18.02 -22.02 9.76
CA GLY A 180 -17.95 -23.47 9.70
C GLY A 180 -19.17 -23.97 8.94
N SER A 181 -19.21 -23.72 7.63
CA SER A 181 -20.03 -24.48 6.68
C SER A 181 -19.77 -23.91 5.28
N PHE A 182 -18.81 -24.48 4.56
CA PHE A 182 -18.83 -24.61 3.11
C PHE A 182 -17.84 -25.72 2.75
N ALA A 183 -18.25 -26.95 3.06
CA ALA A 183 -17.71 -28.18 2.48
C ALA A 183 -18.74 -29.30 2.65
N GLY A 184 -19.48 -29.60 1.57
CA GLY A 184 -20.15 -30.88 1.36
C GLY A 184 -21.67 -30.87 1.37
N ALA A 185 -22.24 -31.21 0.20
CA ALA A 185 -23.55 -31.83 -0.09
C ALA A 185 -24.82 -31.18 0.46
#